data_AF-A2GRR0-F1
#
_entry.id   AF-A2GRR0-F1
#
_cell.length_a   1.000
_cell.length_b   1.000
_cell.length_c   1.000
_cell.angle_alpha   90.00
_cell.angle_beta   90.00
_cell.angle_gamma   90.00
#
_symmetry.space_group_name_H-M   'P 1'
#
loop_
_entity.id
_entity.type
_entity.pdbx_description
1 polymer ?
#
loop_
_entity_poly.entity_id
_entity_poly.type
_entity_poly.pdbx_seq_one_letter_code
_entity_poly.pdbx_strand_id
1 'polypeptide(L)'
;MACEPRIIEEFYDKHRETIESTPEELIFSIDETFINKFKKKKVALPEEIEHMIAKGIPNFPHITALCGCSMTGKSVPPLFVLPCIAELPRELKVFQRERHCWFTSTPKGWVNRSVLSI
;
A
#
# COMPACT_ATOMS: atom_id res chain seq x y z
N MET A 1 10.65 -8.21 -12.37
CA MET A 1 11.66 -8.14 -11.30
C MET A 1 10.95 -7.99 -9.97
N ALA A 2 10.50 -9.09 -9.38
CA ALA A 2 10.10 -9.20 -7.98
C ALA A 2 9.87 -10.70 -7.72
N CYS A 3 10.55 -11.27 -6.73
CA CYS A 3 10.57 -12.69 -6.37
C CYS A 3 11.38 -13.64 -7.28
N GLU A 4 12.58 -13.24 -7.73
CA GLU A 4 13.57 -14.23 -8.18
C GLU A 4 14.35 -14.74 -6.96
N PRO A 5 14.42 -16.07 -6.70
CA PRO A 5 15.08 -16.62 -5.52
C PRO A 5 16.51 -16.12 -5.33
N ARG A 6 17.27 -16.03 -6.41
CA ARG A 6 18.66 -15.56 -6.38
C ARG A 6 18.80 -14.13 -5.84
N ILE A 7 17.89 -13.23 -6.23
CA ILE A 7 17.91 -11.84 -5.76
C ILE A 7 17.57 -11.77 -4.27
N ILE A 8 16.67 -12.65 -3.80
CA ILE A 8 16.30 -12.74 -2.39
C ILE A 8 17.50 -13.25 -1.57
N GLU A 9 18.14 -14.32 -2.02
CA GLU A 9 19.35 -14.88 -1.40
C GLU A 9 20.48 -13.85 -1.31
N GLU A 10 20.78 -13.17 -2.43
CA GLU A 10 21.79 -12.10 -2.48
C GLU A 10 21.50 -10.96 -1.49
N PHE A 11 20.22 -10.60 -1.30
CA PHE A 11 19.82 -9.60 -0.31
C PHE A 11 20.06 -10.07 1.12
N TYR A 12 19.64 -11.30 1.46
CA TYR A 12 19.83 -11.87 2.79
C TYR A 12 21.31 -12.05 3.12
N ASP A 13 22.13 -12.52 2.18
CA ASP A 13 23.57 -12.67 2.40
C ASP A 13 24.24 -11.32 2.64
N LYS A 14 23.87 -10.29 1.86
CA LYS A 14 24.41 -8.94 2.00
C LYS A 14 24.05 -8.30 3.35
N HIS A 15 22.86 -8.57 3.88
CA HIS A 15 22.34 -7.92 5.09
C HIS A 15 22.29 -8.83 6.32
N ARG A 16 22.91 -10.02 6.23
CA ARG A 16 22.86 -11.08 7.24
C ARG A 16 23.19 -10.59 8.64
N GLU A 17 24.32 -9.91 8.82
CA GLU A 17 24.76 -9.42 10.13
C GLU A 17 23.72 -8.49 10.77
N THR A 18 23.16 -7.56 10.00
CA THR A 18 22.11 -6.66 10.49
C THR A 18 20.86 -7.44 10.88
N ILE A 19 20.41 -8.38 10.04
CA ILE A 19 19.22 -9.19 10.28
C ILE A 19 19.41 -10.04 11.54
N GLU A 20 20.53 -10.76 11.67
CA GLU A 20 20.82 -11.65 12.80
C GLU A 20 21.06 -10.88 14.11
N SER A 21 21.58 -9.65 14.05
CA SER A 21 21.75 -8.79 15.23
C SER A 21 20.47 -8.07 15.68
N THR A 22 19.46 -7.99 14.82
CA THR A 22 18.22 -7.26 15.09
C THR A 22 17.23 -8.18 15.81
N PRO A 23 16.65 -7.77 16.96
CA PRO A 23 15.58 -8.53 17.60
C PRO A 23 14.43 -8.83 16.63
N GLU A 24 13.91 -10.05 16.63
CA GLU A 24 12.88 -10.50 15.68
C GLU A 24 11.60 -9.64 15.74
N GLU A 25 11.29 -9.07 16.90
CA GLU A 25 10.16 -8.16 17.08
C GLU A 25 10.31 -6.84 16.33
N LEU A 26 11.52 -6.50 15.89
CA LEU A 26 11.84 -5.28 15.15
C LEU A 26 12.03 -5.53 13.64
N ILE A 27 11.96 -6.79 13.20
CA ILE A 27 12.04 -7.15 11.79
C ILE A 27 10.62 -7.31 11.26
N PHE A 28 10.25 -6.45 10.31
CA PHE A 28 8.91 -6.44 9.72
C PHE A 28 8.95 -6.75 8.23
N SER A 29 8.02 -7.60 7.80
CA SER A 29 7.63 -7.67 6.39
C SER A 29 6.44 -6.74 6.17
N ILE A 30 6.44 -6.02 5.06
CA ILE A 30 5.37 -5.08 4.69
C ILE A 30 4.94 -5.39 3.26
N ASP A 31 3.64 -5.53 3.05
CA ASP A 31 3.05 -5.64 1.73
C ASP A 31 2.17 -4.41 1.42
N GLU A 32 2.06 -4.09 0.13
CA GLU A 32 1.28 -2.95 -0.36
C GLU A 32 0.02 -3.43 -1.08
N THR A 33 -1.14 -2.98 -0.60
CA THR A 33 -2.41 -3.15 -1.31
C THR A 33 -3.06 -1.79 -1.55
N PHE A 34 -3.95 -1.67 -2.53
CA PHE A 34 -4.53 -0.39 -2.87
C PHE A 34 -5.93 -0.50 -3.45
N ILE A 35 -6.70 0.57 -3.28
CA ILE A 35 -7.91 0.81 -4.05
C ILE A 35 -7.59 1.87 -5.09
N ASN A 36 -7.86 1.55 -6.35
CA ASN A 36 -7.77 2.47 -7.47
C ASN A 36 -9.01 2.29 -8.33
N LYS A 37 -9.34 3.28 -9.17
CA LYS A 37 -10.34 3.08 -10.22
C LYS A 37 -10.00 1.83 -11.00
N PHE A 38 -11.03 1.06 -11.34
CA PHE A 38 -10.93 -0.03 -12.30
C PHE A 38 -10.14 0.45 -13.53
N LYS A 39 -9.04 -0.24 -13.82
CA LYS A 39 -8.24 -0.04 -15.04
C LYS A 39 -9.18 0.01 -16.25
N LYS A 40 -8.81 0.79 -17.27
CA LYS A 40 -9.43 0.71 -18.61
C LYS A 40 -9.54 -0.77 -19.00
N LYS A 41 -10.73 -1.37 -18.88
CA LYS A 41 -10.95 -2.72 -19.39
C LYS A 41 -11.04 -2.59 -20.91
N LYS A 42 -10.24 -3.37 -21.63
CA LYS A 42 -10.54 -3.62 -23.04
C LYS A 42 -11.76 -4.54 -23.05
N VAL A 43 -12.82 -4.07 -23.67
CA VAL A 43 -14.08 -4.81 -23.85
C VAL A 43 -14.23 -5.04 -25.34
N ALA A 44 -14.52 -6.27 -25.73
CA ALA A 44 -14.93 -6.54 -27.10
C ALA A 44 -16.31 -5.91 -27.28
N LEU A 45 -16.42 -5.00 -28.23
CA LEU A 45 -17.67 -4.37 -28.62
C LEU A 45 -18.17 -5.06 -29.89
N PRO A 46 -19.45 -5.46 -29.97
CA PRO A 46 -20.10 -5.74 -31.24
C PRO A 46 -20.00 -4.51 -32.17
N GLU A 47 -19.93 -4.74 -33.49
CA GLU A 47 -19.73 -3.65 -34.47
C GLU A 47 -20.85 -2.59 -34.43
N GLU A 48 -22.02 -2.93 -33.90
CA GLU A 48 -23.19 -2.04 -33.82
C GLU A 48 -23.12 -1.04 -32.64
N ILE A 49 -22.16 -1.18 -31.73
CA ILE A 49 -22.02 -0.29 -30.57
C ILE A 49 -20.85 0.68 -30.79
N GLU A 50 -21.18 1.91 -31.15
CA GLU A 50 -20.20 2.99 -31.36
C GLU A 50 -19.59 3.51 -30.05
N HIS A 51 -20.36 3.50 -28.95
CA HIS A 51 -19.96 4.13 -27.70
C HIS A 51 -20.35 3.30 -26.47
N MET A 52 -19.41 3.16 -25.55
CA MET A 52 -19.62 2.55 -24.24
C MET A 52 -19.52 3.62 -23.13
N ILE A 53 -20.56 3.76 -22.32
CA ILE A 53 -20.54 4.62 -21.13
C ILE A 53 -20.13 3.75 -19.93
N ALA A 54 -18.90 3.93 -19.45
CA ALA A 54 -18.46 3.28 -18.21
C ALA A 54 -19.17 3.93 -17.00
N LYS A 55 -20.04 3.18 -16.31
CA LYS A 55 -20.54 3.53 -14.96
C LYS A 55 -19.41 3.35 -13.93
N GLY A 56 -18.45 4.27 -13.90
CA GLY A 56 -17.47 4.40 -12.82
C GLY A 56 -17.72 5.69 -12.06
N ILE A 57 -17.33 5.76 -10.78
CA ILE A 57 -17.29 7.02 -10.04
C ILE A 57 -16.19 7.88 -10.69
N PRO A 58 -16.53 8.97 -11.38
CA PRO A 58 -15.52 9.88 -11.89
C PRO A 58 -14.67 10.35 -10.72
N ASN A 59 -13.36 10.41 -10.91
CA ASN A 59 -12.39 10.92 -9.93
C ASN A 59 -12.22 10.21 -8.58
N PHE A 60 -12.62 8.93 -8.41
CA PHE A 60 -12.14 8.16 -7.24
C PHE A 60 -10.61 8.14 -7.19
N PRO A 61 -9.99 8.65 -6.11
CA PRO A 61 -8.55 8.81 -6.06
C PRO A 61 -7.88 7.52 -5.57
N HIS A 62 -6.59 7.34 -5.90
CA HIS A 62 -5.85 6.16 -5.47
C HIS A 62 -5.58 6.23 -3.97
N ILE A 63 -5.81 5.14 -3.26
CA ILE A 63 -5.55 4.99 -1.82
C ILE A 63 -4.75 3.71 -1.62
N THR A 64 -3.56 3.83 -1.02
CA THR A 64 -2.74 2.68 -0.63
C THR A 64 -2.96 2.33 0.84
N ALA A 65 -2.87 1.05 1.16
CA ALA A 65 -2.68 0.51 2.51
C ALA A 65 -1.39 -0.31 2.56
N LEU A 66 -0.53 0.01 3.52
CA LEU A 66 0.63 -0.80 3.88
C LEU A 66 0.26 -1.69 5.06
N CYS A 67 0.38 -3.00 4.86
CA CYS A 67 0.06 -4.02 5.85
C CYS A 67 1.36 -4.69 6.27
N GLY A 68 1.68 -4.63 7.56
CA GLY A 68 2.93 -5.19 8.08
C GLY A 68 2.70 -6.29 9.11
N CYS A 69 3.64 -7.23 9.17
CA CYS A 69 3.75 -8.17 10.28
C CYS A 69 5.21 -8.35 10.69
N SER A 70 5.45 -8.50 12.00
CA SER A 70 6.77 -8.86 12.52
C SER A 70 7.12 -10.30 12.17
N MET A 71 8.41 -10.63 12.23
CA MET A 71 8.89 -12.01 12.11
C MET A 71 8.28 -12.95 13.17
N THR A 72 7.91 -12.39 14.33
CA THR A 72 7.18 -13.12 15.39
C THR A 72 5.69 -13.32 15.10
N GLY A 73 5.20 -12.90 13.94
CA GLY A 73 3.81 -13.06 13.50
C GLY A 73 2.84 -12.02 14.06
N LYS A 74 3.32 -10.97 14.73
CA LYS A 74 2.46 -9.90 15.25
C LYS A 74 2.13 -8.92 14.12
N SER A 75 0.84 -8.75 13.86
CA SER A 75 0.37 -7.74 12.91
C SER A 75 0.51 -6.34 13.50
N VAL A 76 0.97 -5.38 12.68
CA VAL A 76 0.94 -3.97 13.04
C VAL A 76 -0.30 -3.30 12.44
N PRO A 77 -0.87 -2.26 13.09
CA PRO A 77 -1.91 -1.45 12.48
C PRO A 77 -1.52 -1.03 11.05
N PRO A 78 -2.39 -1.17 10.04
CA PRO A 78 -2.06 -0.78 8.69
C PRO A 78 -1.87 0.73 8.59
N LEU A 79 -0.98 1.16 7.68
CA LEU A 79 -0.78 2.56 7.34
C LEU A 79 -1.49 2.86 6.02
N PHE A 80 -2.50 3.73 6.06
CA PHE A 80 -3.20 4.23 4.87
C PHE A 80 -2.53 5.49 4.34
N VAL A 81 -2.29 5.51 3.03
CA VAL A 81 -1.78 6.69 2.31
C VAL A 81 -2.93 7.32 1.54
N LEU A 82 -3.36 8.50 1.99
CA LEU A 82 -4.49 9.22 1.42
C LEU A 82 -4.01 10.31 0.45
N PRO A 83 -4.74 10.56 -0.65
CA PRO A 83 -4.36 11.54 -1.65
C PRO A 83 -4.72 12.97 -1.21
N CYS A 84 -3.72 13.87 -1.20
CA CYS A 84 -3.90 15.32 -1.02
C CYS A 84 -4.72 15.75 0.20
N ILE A 85 -4.57 15.09 1.36
CA ILE A 85 -5.26 15.52 2.58
C ILE A 85 -4.34 16.41 3.42
N ALA A 86 -4.84 17.58 3.83
CA ALA A 86 -4.18 18.43 4.82
C ALA A 86 -4.58 18.06 6.25
N GLU A 87 -5.83 17.64 6.43
CA GLU A 87 -6.36 17.15 7.70
C GLU A 87 -7.10 15.83 7.50
N LEU A 88 -7.02 14.96 8.52
CA LEU A 88 -7.75 13.69 8.52
C LEU A 88 -9.27 13.93 8.68
N PRO A 89 -10.13 13.39 7.80
CA PRO A 89 -11.58 13.46 7.93
C PRO A 89 -12.07 12.97 9.30
N ARG A 90 -13.12 13.59 9.84
CA ARG A 90 -13.60 13.34 11.21
C ARG A 90 -14.00 11.88 11.41
N GLU A 91 -14.59 11.29 10.38
CA GLU A 91 -15.02 9.89 10.30
C GLU A 91 -13.85 8.91 10.43
N LEU A 92 -12.63 9.34 10.06
CA LEU A 92 -11.44 8.51 10.13
C LEU A 92 -10.66 8.69 11.45
N LYS A 93 -10.89 9.79 12.19
CA LYS A 93 -10.20 10.08 13.46
C LYS A 93 -10.45 9.02 14.53
N VAL A 94 -11.61 8.35 14.50
CA VAL A 94 -11.93 7.26 15.43
C VAL A 94 -10.94 6.11 15.30
N PHE A 95 -10.63 5.68 14.08
CA PHE A 95 -9.71 4.56 13.82
C PHE A 95 -8.27 4.89 14.21
N GLN A 96 -7.84 6.14 14.01
CA GLN A 96 -6.52 6.59 14.47
C GLN A 96 -6.46 6.62 16.01
N ARG A 97 -7.49 7.16 16.66
CA ARG A 97 -7.56 7.25 18.13
C ARG A 97 -7.55 5.87 18.79
N GLU A 98 -8.29 4.92 18.23
CA GLU A 98 -8.40 3.54 18.70
C GLU A 98 -7.23 2.65 18.25
N ARG A 99 -6.22 3.23 17.57
CA ARG A 99 -5.02 2.55 17.05
C ARG A 99 -5.34 1.38 16.12
N HIS A 100 -6.47 1.45 15.42
CA HIS A 100 -6.84 0.47 14.40
C HIS A 100 -6.01 0.63 13.13
N CYS A 101 -5.58 1.85 12.81
CA CYS A 101 -4.72 2.14 11.67
C CYS A 101 -4.02 3.49 11.84
N TRP A 102 -3.02 3.72 10.99
CA TRP A 102 -2.36 5.00 10.83
C TRP A 102 -2.71 5.62 9.48
N PHE A 103 -2.56 6.95 9.39
CA PHE A 103 -2.82 7.69 8.17
C PHE A 103 -1.64 8.60 7.85
N THR A 104 -1.31 8.69 6.56
CA THR A 104 -0.41 9.69 6.00
C THR A 104 -0.95 10.17 4.66
N SER A 105 -0.30 11.15 4.04
CA SER A 105 -0.72 11.67 2.74
C SER A 105 0.42 11.85 1.76
N THR A 106 0.14 11.56 0.50
CA THR A 106 0.97 11.94 -0.65
C THR A 106 0.10 12.60 -1.72
N PRO A 107 0.67 13.35 -2.68
CA PRO A 107 -0.12 14.03 -3.71
C PRO A 107 -0.98 13.11 -4.59
N LYS A 108 -0.66 11.81 -4.65
CA LYS A 108 -1.40 10.84 -5.48
C LYS A 108 -1.93 9.63 -4.69
N GLY A 109 -1.73 9.61 -3.38
CA GLY A 109 -2.10 8.49 -2.51
C GLY A 109 -1.24 7.24 -2.63
N TRP A 110 -0.20 7.26 -3.47
CA TRP A 110 0.78 6.17 -3.61
C TRP A 110 1.83 6.24 -2.50
N VAL A 111 2.36 5.08 -2.11
CA VAL A 111 3.56 4.99 -1.27
C VAL A 111 4.77 5.42 -2.09
N ASN A 112 5.68 6.15 -1.45
CA ASN A 112 6.95 6.57 -2.02
C ASN A 112 8.03 6.51 -0.94
N ARG A 113 9.27 6.84 -1.31
CA ARG A 113 10.40 6.81 -0.36
C ARG A 113 10.18 7.72 0.86
N SER A 114 9.49 8.86 0.72
CA SER A 114 9.27 9.78 1.85
C SER A 114 8.29 9.23 2.89
N VAL A 115 7.41 8.30 2.49
CA VAL A 115 6.49 7.61 3.42
C VAL A 115 7.26 6.62 4.31
N LEU A 116 8.34 6.03 3.79
CA LEU A 116 9.12 4.99 4.47
C LEU A 116 10.44 5.49 5.07
N SER A 117 10.86 6.71 4.75
CA SER A 117 12.03 7.34 5.37
C SER A 117 11.62 7.90 6.73
N ILE A 118 11.95 7.13 7.78
CA ILE A 118 11.97 7.59 9.17
C ILE A 118 13.37 8.16 9.44
#